data_AF-A0AAD4R8Q3-F1
#
_entry.id   AF-A0AAD4R8Q3-F1
#
_cell.length_a   1.000
_cell.length_b   1.000
_cell.length_c   1.000
_cell.angle_alpha   90.00
_cell.angle_beta   90.00
_cell.angle_gamma   90.00
#
_symmetry.space_group_name_H-M   'P 1'
#
loop_
_entity.id
_entity.type
_entity.pdbx_description
1 polymer ?
#
loop_
_entity_poly.entity_id
_entity_poly.type
_entity_poly.pdbx_seq_one_letter_code
_entity_poly.pdbx_strand_id
1 'polypeptide(L)'
;MRAPNNFTKWLVKSLRFTALDLMAYNPNFDQIGNAFVQHYYNKFDVGDPALRTAGLEVLYDPENSFLTFEGNQVKGKQAILEKFGSLPFRTIQHAITKTDCQPLADGSIVVVVFGQLKTDEDPINSFSHCFVLKPNAAGSFFIANEIFRLVLHDI
;
A
#
# COMPACT_ATOMS: atom_id res chain seq x y z
N MET A 1 -15.61 -9.19 -52.13
CA MET A 1 -14.94 -8.88 -50.85
C MET A 1 -13.43 -9.03 -51.05
N ARG A 2 -12.63 -7.96 -50.86
CA ARG A 2 -11.16 -8.05 -50.96
C ARG A 2 -10.58 -8.56 -49.65
N ALA A 3 -9.73 -9.59 -49.71
CA ALA A 3 -9.02 -10.11 -48.54
C ALA A 3 -8.07 -9.04 -47.97
N PRO A 4 -7.93 -8.93 -46.63
CA PRO A 4 -7.03 -7.95 -46.02
C PRO A 4 -5.57 -8.26 -46.39
N ASN A 5 -4.83 -7.20 -46.74
CA ASN A 5 -3.43 -7.31 -47.17
C ASN A 5 -2.51 -7.65 -45.98
N ASN A 6 -1.30 -8.13 -46.29
CA ASN A 6 -0.34 -8.59 -45.29
C ASN A 6 0.08 -7.49 -44.29
N PHE A 7 0.02 -6.22 -44.70
CA PHE A 7 0.29 -5.07 -43.84
C PHE A 7 -0.82 -4.86 -42.80
N THR A 8 -2.10 -4.99 -43.19
CA THR A 8 -3.22 -4.94 -42.26
C THR A 8 -3.20 -6.13 -41.29
N LYS A 9 -2.83 -7.34 -41.77
CA LYS A 9 -2.63 -8.51 -40.89
C LYS A 9 -1.46 -8.32 -39.92
N TRP A 10 -0.36 -7.71 -40.37
CA TRP A 10 0.79 -7.39 -39.53
C TRP A 10 0.46 -6.32 -38.49
N LEU A 11 -0.24 -5.24 -38.87
CA LEU A 11 -0.73 -4.21 -37.95
C LEU A 11 -1.69 -4.79 -36.91
N VAL A 12 -2.67 -5.61 -37.32
CA VAL A 12 -3.60 -6.25 -36.38
C VAL A 12 -2.88 -7.25 -35.47
N LYS A 13 -1.87 -7.98 -35.98
CA LYS A 13 -1.04 -8.87 -35.15
C LYS A 13 -0.14 -8.08 -34.19
N SER A 14 0.43 -6.96 -34.63
CA SER A 14 1.26 -6.04 -33.83
C SER A 14 0.42 -5.35 -32.75
N LEU A 15 -0.76 -4.83 -33.09
CA LEU A 15 -1.73 -4.26 -32.16
C LEU A 15 -2.29 -5.31 -31.18
N ARG A 16 -2.44 -6.57 -31.61
CA ARG A 16 -2.78 -7.68 -30.72
C ARG A 16 -1.62 -8.08 -29.81
N PHE A 17 -0.38 -8.01 -30.27
CA PHE A 17 0.82 -8.24 -29.44
C PHE A 17 1.02 -7.15 -28.39
N THR A 18 0.61 -5.91 -28.65
CA THR A 18 0.64 -4.83 -27.65
C THR A 18 -0.49 -4.91 -26.62
N ALA A 19 -1.59 -5.61 -26.93
CA ALA A 19 -2.78 -5.65 -26.07
C ALA A 19 -2.91 -6.94 -25.23
N LEU A 20 -2.13 -7.99 -25.52
CA LEU A 20 -2.23 -9.28 -24.84
C LEU A 20 -1.20 -9.50 -23.72
N ASP A 21 -0.31 -8.54 -23.46
CA ASP A 21 0.87 -8.73 -22.60
C ASP A 21 1.03 -7.65 -21.51
N LEU A 22 -0.01 -7.43 -20.70
CA LEU A 22 0.09 -6.45 -19.60
C LEU A 22 -0.60 -6.88 -18.30
N MET A 23 -0.77 -8.19 -18.12
CA MET A 23 -1.01 -8.76 -16.79
C MET A 23 0.32 -9.29 -16.23
N ALA A 24 0.95 -8.51 -15.37
CA ALA A 24 2.21 -8.82 -14.73
C ALA A 24 2.01 -9.13 -13.24
N TYR A 25 1.27 -10.20 -12.92
CA TYR A 25 1.11 -10.62 -11.53
C TYR A 25 2.48 -10.95 -10.91
N ASN A 26 2.84 -10.28 -9.82
CA ASN A 26 4.12 -10.51 -9.15
C ASN A 26 4.10 -11.89 -8.45
N PRO A 27 4.95 -12.86 -8.82
CA PRO A 27 4.91 -14.19 -8.22
C PRO A 27 5.37 -14.22 -6.75
N ASN A 28 6.10 -13.19 -6.30
CA ASN A 28 6.63 -13.07 -4.95
C ASN A 28 5.75 -12.19 -4.05
N PHE A 29 4.50 -11.91 -4.46
CA PHE A 29 3.60 -10.96 -3.80
C PHE A 29 3.44 -11.22 -2.29
N ASP A 30 3.31 -12.49 -1.89
CA ASP A 30 3.08 -12.86 -0.50
C ASP A 30 4.32 -12.62 0.37
N GLN A 31 5.50 -13.01 -0.13
CA GLN A 31 6.77 -12.75 0.56
C GLN A 31 7.03 -11.24 0.70
N ILE A 32 6.81 -10.48 -0.38
CA ILE A 32 7.01 -9.02 -0.40
C ILE A 32 6.02 -8.34 0.55
N GLY A 33 4.74 -8.72 0.52
CA GLY A 33 3.70 -8.14 1.37
C GLY A 33 3.97 -8.40 2.86
N ASN A 34 4.34 -9.62 3.23
CA ASN A 34 4.70 -9.93 4.63
C ASN A 34 5.96 -9.18 5.10
N ALA A 35 7.00 -9.10 4.27
CA ALA A 35 8.20 -8.33 4.58
C ALA A 35 7.90 -6.83 4.72
N PHE A 36 7.03 -6.28 3.86
CA PHE A 36 6.56 -4.90 3.94
C PHE A 36 5.83 -4.64 5.25
N VAL A 37 4.90 -5.50 5.67
CA VAL A 37 4.16 -5.34 6.93
C VAL A 37 5.13 -5.25 8.12
N GLN A 38 6.06 -6.18 8.23
CA GLN A 38 7.10 -6.13 9.27
C GLN A 38 7.88 -4.83 9.22
N HIS A 39 8.30 -4.40 8.02
CA HIS A 39 9.06 -3.17 7.85
C HIS A 39 8.25 -1.93 8.25
N TYR A 40 7.02 -1.80 7.78
CA TYR A 40 6.14 -0.66 8.04
C TYR A 40 5.90 -0.47 9.54
N TYR A 41 5.45 -1.52 10.24
CA TYR A 41 5.12 -1.41 11.67
C TYR A 41 6.36 -1.22 12.54
N ASN A 42 7.51 -1.80 12.18
CA ASN A 42 8.78 -1.51 12.86
C ASN A 42 9.20 -0.03 12.74
N LYS A 43 8.81 0.66 11.66
CA LYS A 43 9.05 2.10 11.51
C LYS A 43 8.00 2.93 12.23
N PHE A 44 6.74 2.52 12.17
CA PHE A 44 5.63 3.26 12.77
C PHE A 44 5.69 3.25 14.30
N ASP A 45 6.10 2.14 14.90
CA ASP A 45 6.13 1.93 16.36
C ASP A 45 7.34 2.58 17.05
N VAL A 46 8.23 3.22 16.28
CA VAL A 46 9.35 3.98 16.83
C VAL A 46 8.79 5.10 17.71
N GLY A 47 9.17 5.13 19.00
CA GLY A 47 8.63 6.08 19.97
C GLY A 47 9.02 7.54 19.72
N ASP A 48 10.17 7.79 19.08
CA ASP A 48 10.62 9.12 18.71
C ASP A 48 9.89 9.63 17.44
N PRO A 49 9.12 10.74 17.52
CA PRO A 49 8.32 11.21 16.39
C PRO A 49 9.14 11.62 15.16
N ALA A 50 10.36 12.14 15.34
CA ALA A 50 11.21 12.56 14.24
C ALA A 50 11.77 11.33 13.50
N LEU A 51 12.22 10.32 14.24
CA LEU A 51 12.70 9.05 13.66
C LEU A 51 11.56 8.27 13.01
N ARG A 52 10.36 8.26 13.61
CA ARG A 52 9.15 7.68 13.01
C ARG A 52 8.84 8.34 11.67
N THR A 53 8.77 9.67 11.64
CA THR A 53 8.47 10.44 10.42
C THR A 53 9.50 10.18 9.33
N ALA A 54 10.79 10.26 9.65
CA ALA A 54 11.87 9.99 8.68
C ALA A 54 11.84 8.54 8.17
N GLY A 55 11.50 7.58 9.05
CA GLY A 55 11.37 6.17 8.69
C GLY A 55 10.18 5.87 7.78
N LEU A 56 9.07 6.61 7.92
CA LEU A 56 7.88 6.47 7.10
C LEU A 56 7.97 7.23 5.78
N GLU A 57 8.66 8.38 5.76
CA GLU A 57 8.78 9.25 4.58
C GLU A 57 9.22 8.50 3.31
N VAL A 58 10.19 7.59 3.45
CA VAL A 58 10.76 6.78 2.37
C VAL A 58 9.75 5.81 1.72
N LEU A 59 8.64 5.49 2.39
CA LEU A 59 7.66 4.53 1.91
C LEU A 59 6.62 5.14 0.96
N TYR A 60 6.55 6.48 0.86
CA TYR A 60 5.53 7.20 0.10
C TYR A 60 6.10 7.93 -1.11
N ASP A 61 5.33 7.90 -2.19
CA ASP A 61 5.59 8.72 -3.37
C ASP A 61 5.21 10.19 -3.09
N PRO A 62 5.97 11.19 -3.60
CA PRO A 62 5.65 12.59 -3.40
C PRO A 62 4.20 12.97 -3.76
N GLU A 63 3.66 12.41 -4.83
CA GLU A 63 2.37 12.82 -5.39
C GLU A 63 1.33 11.70 -5.45
N ASN A 64 1.76 10.45 -5.62
CA ASN A 64 0.89 9.33 -5.99
C ASN A 64 0.59 8.37 -4.83
N SER A 65 0.82 8.81 -3.59
CA SER A 65 0.34 8.12 -2.39
C SER A 65 -0.98 8.72 -1.90
N PHE A 66 -1.91 7.85 -1.51
CA PHE A 66 -3.20 8.22 -0.94
C PHE A 66 -3.40 7.52 0.39
N LEU A 67 -3.81 8.28 1.41
CA LEU A 67 -4.18 7.74 2.72
C LEU A 67 -5.64 8.07 3.00
N THR A 68 -6.39 7.10 3.49
CA THR A 68 -7.66 7.31 4.19
C THR A 68 -7.51 6.84 5.62
N PHE A 69 -7.46 7.78 6.57
CA PHE A 69 -7.32 7.47 7.99
C PHE A 69 -8.62 7.82 8.71
N GLU A 70 -9.34 6.81 9.22
CA GLU A 70 -10.64 6.99 9.86
C GLU A 70 -11.66 7.76 8.99
N GLY A 71 -11.64 7.52 7.68
CA GLY A 71 -12.51 8.18 6.71
C GLY A 71 -12.04 9.56 6.23
N ASN A 72 -10.95 10.10 6.80
CA ASN A 72 -10.34 11.34 6.33
C ASN A 72 -9.29 11.02 5.26
N GLN A 73 -9.53 11.49 4.04
CA GLN A 73 -8.64 11.24 2.90
C GLN A 73 -7.63 12.37 2.71
N VAL A 74 -6.36 12.01 2.51
CA VAL A 74 -5.27 12.93 2.12
C VAL A 74 -4.48 12.32 0.96
N LYS A 75 -3.77 13.17 0.21
CA LYS A 75 -2.98 12.78 -0.96
C LYS A 75 -1.59 13.40 -0.88
N GLY A 76 -0.59 12.63 -1.30
CA GLY A 76 0.80 13.03 -1.38
C GLY A 76 1.52 12.86 -0.05
N LYS A 77 2.79 12.52 -0.13
CA LYS A 77 3.63 12.20 1.03
C LYS A 77 3.61 13.27 2.12
N GLN A 78 3.70 14.55 1.76
CA GLN A 78 3.72 15.63 2.74
C GLN A 78 2.43 15.65 3.59
N ALA A 79 1.26 15.61 2.94
CA ALA A 79 -0.02 15.63 3.66
C ALA A 79 -0.24 14.36 4.50
N ILE A 80 0.30 13.22 4.04
CA ILE A 80 0.29 11.96 4.81
C ILE A 80 1.12 12.10 6.09
N LEU A 81 2.35 12.63 6.00
CA LEU A 81 3.22 12.83 7.17
C LEU A 81 2.65 13.87 8.13
N GLU A 82 2.05 14.95 7.62
CA GLU A 82 1.31 15.93 8.42
C GLU A 82 0.13 15.27 9.15
N LYS A 83 -0.61 14.38 8.48
CA LYS A 83 -1.69 13.61 9.09
C LYS A 83 -1.17 12.72 10.22
N PHE A 84 -0.07 12.00 10.03
CA PHE A 84 0.53 11.19 11.09
C PHE A 84 1.04 12.03 12.27
N GLY A 85 1.65 13.18 11.99
CA GLY A 85 2.09 14.13 13.03
C GLY A 85 0.94 14.77 13.82
N SER A 86 -0.28 14.79 13.27
CA SER A 86 -1.47 15.31 13.95
C SER A 86 -2.16 14.31 14.89
N LEU A 87 -1.74 13.04 14.90
CA LEU A 87 -2.36 12.02 15.74
C LEU A 87 -2.00 12.26 17.22
N PRO A 88 -2.97 12.15 18.15
CA PRO A 88 -2.80 12.63 19.52
C PRO A 88 -1.97 11.72 20.45
N PHE A 89 -1.47 10.58 19.95
CA PHE A 89 -0.69 9.64 20.75
C PHE A 89 0.80 10.00 20.78
N ARG A 90 1.50 9.59 21.85
CA ARG A 90 2.98 9.70 21.92
C ARG A 90 3.62 8.40 21.49
N THR A 91 3.16 7.29 22.04
CA THR A 91 3.61 5.94 21.73
C THR A 91 2.48 5.13 21.12
N ILE A 92 2.86 4.20 20.25
CA ILE A 92 1.96 3.23 19.65
C ILE A 92 2.70 1.91 19.50
N GLN A 93 2.01 0.82 19.75
CA GLN A 93 2.50 -0.54 19.50
C GLN A 93 1.43 -1.31 18.75
N HIS A 94 1.83 -1.98 17.67
CA HIS A 94 0.96 -2.85 16.89
C HIS A 94 1.32 -4.32 17.11
N ALA A 95 0.30 -5.13 17.37
CA ALA A 95 0.36 -6.58 17.40
C ALA A 95 -0.40 -7.13 16.18
N ILE A 96 0.34 -7.57 15.16
CA ILE A 96 -0.24 -8.10 13.93
C ILE A 96 -0.75 -9.52 14.17
N THR A 97 -2.02 -9.76 13.86
CA THR A 97 -2.66 -11.07 14.03
C THR A 97 -2.74 -11.84 12.72
N LYS A 98 -3.03 -11.12 11.62
CA LYS A 98 -3.16 -11.73 10.30
C LYS A 98 -2.76 -10.74 9.21
N THR A 99 -2.11 -11.28 8.18
CA THR A 99 -1.79 -10.58 6.95
C THR A 99 -2.24 -11.45 5.79
N ASP A 100 -2.93 -10.86 4.82
CA ASP A 100 -3.33 -11.50 3.58
C ASP A 100 -2.85 -10.64 2.40
N CYS A 101 -2.21 -11.26 1.41
CA CYS A 101 -1.66 -10.57 0.24
C CYS A 101 -2.29 -11.11 -1.04
N GLN A 102 -2.48 -10.26 -2.06
CA GLN A 102 -2.82 -10.70 -3.41
C GLN A 102 -2.03 -9.89 -4.47
N PRO A 103 -1.62 -10.53 -5.58
CA PRO A 103 -1.01 -9.81 -6.69
C PRO A 103 -2.09 -9.11 -7.51
N LEU A 104 -1.77 -7.91 -8.01
CA LEU A 104 -2.59 -7.19 -8.97
C LEU A 104 -1.99 -7.33 -10.38
N ALA A 105 -2.83 -7.08 -11.38
CA ALA A 105 -2.49 -7.26 -12.78
C ALA A 105 -1.36 -6.34 -13.27
N ASP A 106 -1.09 -5.23 -12.59
CA ASP A 106 -0.03 -4.28 -12.96
C ASP A 106 1.29 -4.51 -12.19
N GLY A 107 1.42 -5.65 -11.50
CA GLY A 107 2.59 -5.96 -10.66
C GLY A 107 2.52 -5.36 -9.26
N SER A 108 1.49 -4.57 -8.96
CA SER A 108 1.20 -4.11 -7.61
C SER A 108 0.75 -5.27 -6.72
N ILE A 109 0.75 -5.03 -5.40
CA ILE A 109 0.35 -6.00 -4.39
C ILE A 109 -0.67 -5.33 -3.48
N VAL A 110 -1.84 -5.94 -3.30
CA VAL A 110 -2.74 -5.54 -2.22
C VAL A 110 -2.37 -6.33 -0.97
N VAL A 111 -2.27 -5.64 0.16
CA VAL A 111 -1.95 -6.21 1.46
C VAL A 111 -3.02 -5.78 2.44
N VAL A 112 -3.68 -6.75 3.08
CA VAL A 112 -4.65 -6.51 4.14
C VAL A 112 -4.09 -7.03 5.45
N VAL A 113 -4.15 -6.19 6.48
CA VAL A 113 -3.60 -6.45 7.80
C VAL A 113 -4.71 -6.33 8.82
N PHE A 114 -4.77 -7.31 9.72
CA PHE A 114 -5.58 -7.28 10.92
C PHE A 114 -4.65 -7.34 12.12
N GLY A 115 -5.03 -6.63 13.17
CA GLY A 115 -4.24 -6.63 14.39
C GLY A 115 -4.92 -5.90 15.52
N GLN A 116 -4.14 -5.75 16.57
CA GLN A 116 -4.47 -4.93 17.72
C GLN A 116 -3.42 -3.84 17.86
N LEU A 117 -3.81 -2.69 18.38
CA LEU A 117 -2.89 -1.61 18.71
C LEU A 117 -3.16 -1.10 20.12
N LYS A 118 -2.09 -0.58 20.73
CA LYS A 118 -2.16 0.17 21.98
C LYS A 118 -1.49 1.51 21.78
N THR A 119 -2.23 2.59 22.02
CA THR A 119 -1.73 3.96 22.08
C THR A 119 -1.56 4.36 23.53
N ASP A 120 -0.38 4.86 23.91
CA ASP A 120 -0.09 5.32 25.27
C ASP A 120 -0.66 4.37 26.36
N GLU A 121 -1.49 4.90 27.27
CA GLU A 121 -2.18 4.14 28.32
C GLU A 121 -3.62 3.75 27.95
N ASP A 122 -4.05 4.01 26.72
CA ASP A 122 -5.41 3.72 26.26
C ASP A 122 -5.68 2.20 26.19
N PRO A 123 -6.96 1.79 26.18
CA PRO A 123 -7.34 0.40 25.93
C PRO A 123 -6.81 -0.12 24.58
N ILE A 124 -6.58 -1.43 24.52
CA ILE A 124 -6.20 -2.10 23.28
C ILE A 124 -7.38 -2.07 22.32
N ASN A 125 -7.16 -1.59 21.11
CA ASN A 125 -8.17 -1.54 20.05
C ASN A 125 -7.79 -2.48 18.91
N SER A 126 -8.80 -3.11 18.31
CA SER A 126 -8.59 -3.88 17.07
C SER A 126 -8.59 -2.93 15.88
N PHE A 127 -7.83 -3.24 14.83
CA PHE A 127 -7.78 -2.44 13.62
C PHE A 127 -7.74 -3.31 12.36
N SER A 128 -8.11 -2.70 11.23
CA SER A 128 -7.86 -3.20 9.89
C SER A 128 -7.09 -2.15 9.09
N HIS A 129 -6.09 -2.61 8.34
CA HIS A 129 -5.24 -1.76 7.53
C HIS A 129 -5.08 -2.38 6.13
N CYS A 130 -5.36 -1.62 5.08
CA CYS A 130 -5.20 -2.05 3.71
C CYS A 130 -4.15 -1.19 3.00
N PHE A 131 -3.25 -1.83 2.26
CA PHE A 131 -2.22 -1.18 1.46
C PHE A 131 -2.28 -1.66 0.02
N VAL A 132 -1.96 -0.78 -0.92
CA VAL A 132 -1.57 -1.13 -2.28
C VAL A 132 -0.12 -0.72 -2.47
N LEU A 133 0.75 -1.72 -2.62
CA LEU A 133 2.17 -1.53 -2.92
C LEU A 133 2.35 -1.51 -4.42
N LYS A 134 2.88 -0.41 -4.96
CA LYS A 134 3.11 -0.24 -6.39
C LYS A 134 4.60 -0.31 -6.71
N PRO A 135 5.03 -1.08 -7.72
CA PRO A 135 6.42 -1.08 -8.14
C PRO A 135 6.80 0.29 -8.72
N ASN A 136 7.99 0.75 -8.42
CA ASN A 136 8.61 1.90 -9.06
C ASN A 136 9.54 1.46 -10.20
N ALA A 137 10.01 2.43 -11.00
CA ALA A 137 10.90 2.14 -12.14
C ALA A 137 12.25 1.50 -11.75
N ALA A 138 12.64 1.58 -10.46
CA ALA A 138 13.87 0.99 -9.94
C ALA A 138 13.67 -0.45 -9.41
N GLY A 139 12.46 -1.02 -9.53
CA GLY A 139 12.14 -2.37 -9.06
C GLY A 139 11.89 -2.47 -7.55
N SER A 140 11.79 -1.35 -6.84
CA SER A 140 11.34 -1.28 -5.44
C SER A 140 9.84 -0.96 -5.38
N PHE A 141 9.26 -0.89 -4.19
CA PHE A 141 7.84 -0.58 -3.96
C PHE A 141 7.64 0.70 -3.16
N PHE A 142 6.52 1.37 -3.40
CA PHE A 142 6.00 2.44 -2.55
C PHE A 142 4.52 2.17 -2.23
N ILE A 143 4.01 2.82 -1.17
CA ILE A 143 2.60 2.75 -0.79
C ILE A 143 1.79 3.69 -1.67
N ALA A 144 1.06 3.15 -2.65
CA ALA A 144 0.19 3.94 -3.52
C ALA A 144 -1.14 4.26 -2.84
N ASN A 145 -1.71 3.29 -2.12
CA ASN A 145 -2.97 3.47 -1.38
C ASN A 145 -2.84 2.88 0.01
N GLU A 146 -3.42 3.55 0.98
CA GLU A 146 -3.44 3.17 2.39
C GLU A 146 -4.82 3.50 2.97
N ILE A 147 -5.44 2.54 3.64
CA ILE A 147 -6.73 2.72 4.33
C ILE A 147 -6.64 2.12 5.72
N PHE A 148 -6.74 2.97 6.73
CA PHE A 148 -6.71 2.57 8.13
C PHE A 148 -8.06 2.80 8.81
N ARG A 149 -8.52 1.78 9.56
CA ARG A 149 -9.71 1.82 10.40
C ARG A 149 -9.50 1.05 11.70
N LEU A 150 -9.88 1.64 12.82
CA LEU A 150 -10.20 0.92 14.03
C LEU A 150 -11.46 0.08 13.79
N VAL A 151 -11.43 -1.15 14.26
CA VAL A 151 -12.60 -2.03 14.30
C VAL A 151 -13.30 -1.76 15.63
N LEU A 152 -14.03 -0.66 15.67
CA LEU A 152 -14.95 -0.37 16.75
C LEU A 152 -16.24 -1.15 16.48
N HIS A 153 -16.74 -1.87 17.47
CA HIS A 153 -18.08 -2.44 17.38
C HIS A 153 -19.08 -1.27 17.42
N ASP A 154 -19.59 -0.85 16.26
CA ASP A 154 -20.79 -0.03 16.19
C ASP A 154 -21.96 -0.89 16.71
N ILE A 155 -22.42 -0.60 17.93
CA ILE A 155 -23.69 -1.12 18.46
C ILE A 155 -24.78 -0.11 18.14
#